data_AF-A0A2S9GPG4-F1
#
_entry.id   AF-A0A2S9GPG4-F1
#
_cell.length_a   1.000
_cell.length_b   1.000
_cell.length_c   1.000
_cell.angle_alpha   90.00
_cell.angle_beta   90.00
_cell.angle_gamma   90.00
#
_symmetry.space_group_name_H-M   'P 1'
#
loop_
_entity.id
_entity.type
_entity.pdbx_description
1 polymer ?
#
loop_
_entity_poly.entity_id
_entity_poly.type
_entity_poly.pdbx_seq_one_letter_code
_entity_poly.pdbx_strand_id
1 'polypeptide(L)' 'GYSRKTLENLTFQEITHPDDLESDLTLLAECLEGRRRSYRIDKRYIAADGRIVWCALTVVVVHAPRDRPRCFVSQ' A
#
# COMPACT_ATOMS: atom_id res chain seq x y z
N GLY A 1 -1.39 17.86 2.74
CA GLY A 1 -1.38 16.44 3.14
C GLY A 1 -2.57 16.13 4.03
N TYR A 2 -2.95 14.87 4.17
CA TYR A 2 -4.06 14.47 5.04
C TYR A 2 -3.72 14.65 6.53
N SER A 3 -4.73 14.95 7.35
CA SER A 3 -4.58 14.83 8.81
C SER A 3 -4.46 13.35 9.18
N ARG A 4 -3.82 13.04 10.31
CA ARG A 4 -3.74 11.66 10.82
C ARG A 4 -5.12 11.00 10.91
N LYS A 5 -6.10 11.67 11.52
CA LYS A 5 -7.47 11.17 11.68
C LYS A 5 -8.13 10.90 10.33
N THR A 6 -7.90 11.75 9.34
CA THR A 6 -8.43 11.53 7.99
C THR A 6 -7.76 10.33 7.33
N LEU A 7 -6.43 10.25 7.42
CA LEU A 7 -5.65 9.18 6.81
C LEU A 7 -5.97 7.79 7.41
N GLU A 8 -6.25 7.72 8.71
CA GLU A 8 -6.68 6.49 9.39
C GLU A 8 -8.03 5.95 8.90
N ASN A 9 -8.85 6.79 8.26
CA ASN A 9 -10.15 6.40 7.68
C ASN A 9 -10.09 6.22 6.15
N LEU A 10 -8.92 6.41 5.54
CA LEU A 10 -8.70 6.20 4.11
C LEU A 10 -7.95 4.89 3.89
N THR A 11 -8.27 4.20 2.82
CA THR A 11 -7.49 3.09 2.31
C THR A 11 -6.38 3.62 1.40
N PHE A 12 -5.30 2.85 1.24
CA PHE A 12 -4.26 3.22 0.28
C PHE A 12 -4.79 3.30 -1.15
N GLN A 13 -5.86 2.55 -1.49
CA GLN A 13 -6.48 2.54 -2.80
C GLN A 13 -7.13 3.88 -3.12
N GLU A 14 -7.81 4.50 -2.14
CA GLU A 14 -8.47 5.79 -2.28
C GLU A 14 -7.50 6.96 -2.51
N ILE A 15 -6.23 6.80 -2.14
CA ILE A 15 -5.22 7.85 -2.29
C ILE A 15 -4.15 7.51 -3.33
N THR A 16 -4.19 6.34 -3.97
CA THR A 16 -3.23 5.95 -5.02
C THR A 16 -3.72 6.48 -6.38
N HIS A 17 -2.80 6.96 -7.21
CA HIS A 17 -3.12 7.37 -8.57
C HIS A 17 -3.72 6.19 -9.37
N PRO A 18 -4.81 6.39 -10.14
CA PRO A 18 -5.53 5.29 -10.80
C PRO A 18 -4.63 4.43 -11.70
N ASP A 19 -3.74 5.05 -12.47
CA ASP A 19 -2.78 4.32 -13.32
C ASP A 19 -1.81 3.41 -12.55
N ASP A 20 -1.54 3.70 -11.27
CA ASP A 20 -0.60 2.92 -10.45
C ASP A 20 -1.31 1.86 -9.59
N LEU A 21 -2.63 1.99 -9.42
CA LEU A 21 -3.42 1.18 -8.48
C LEU A 21 -3.43 -0.30 -8.85
N GLU A 22 -3.65 -0.64 -10.13
CA GLU A 22 -3.74 -2.03 -10.58
C GLU A 22 -2.41 -2.78 -10.39
N SER A 23 -1.29 -2.10 -10.63
CA SER A 23 0.04 -2.67 -10.43
C SER A 23 0.30 -2.97 -8.95
N ASP A 24 -0.08 -2.05 -8.07
CA ASP A 24 0.06 -2.23 -6.61
C ASP A 24 -0.84 -3.36 -6.08
N LEU A 25 -2.09 -3.43 -6.55
CA LEU A 25 -3.02 -4.51 -6.18
C LEU A 25 -2.53 -5.89 -6.61
N THR A 26 -1.88 -5.99 -7.78
CA THR A 26 -1.29 -7.25 -8.25
C THR A 26 -0.17 -7.73 -7.31
N LEU A 27 0.74 -6.83 -6.93
CA LEU A 27 1.83 -7.14 -6.00
C LEU A 27 1.32 -7.48 -4.59
N LEU A 28 0.26 -6.80 -4.16
CA LEU A 28 -0.41 -7.06 -2.89
C LEU A 28 -1.07 -8.45 -2.87
N ALA A 29 -1.80 -8.82 -3.94
CA ALA A 29 -2.44 -10.13 -4.08
C ALA A 29 -1.39 -11.25 -4.02
N GLU A 30 -0.24 -11.06 -4.64
CA GLU A 30 0.88 -12.00 -4.62
C GLU A 30 1.46 -12.24 -3.22
N CYS A 31 1.44 -11.20 -2.37
CA CYS A 31 1.81 -11.36 -0.97
C CYS A 31 0.73 -12.10 -0.18
N LEU A 32 -0.55 -11.83 -0.44
CA LEU A 32 -1.68 -12.49 0.22
C LEU A 32 -1.77 -13.98 -0.14
N GLU A 33 -1.44 -14.34 -1.37
CA GLU A 33 -1.38 -15.72 -1.86
C GLU A 33 -0.11 -16.46 -1.40
N GLY A 34 0.81 -15.78 -0.70
CA GLY A 34 2.08 -16.36 -0.26
C GLY A 34 3.11 -16.57 -1.36
N ARG A 35 2.86 -16.08 -2.58
CA ARG A 35 3.83 -16.12 -3.70
C ARG A 35 5.03 -15.23 -3.46
N ARG A 36 4.88 -14.20 -2.62
CA ARG A 36 5.94 -13.25 -2.23
C ARG A 36 5.78 -12.86 -0.77
N ARG A 37 6.87 -12.41 -0.13
CA ARG A 37 6.85 -11.90 1.26
C ARG A 37 6.89 -10.38 1.35
N SER A 38 7.38 -9.73 0.30
CA SER A 38 7.51 -8.28 0.19
C SER A 38 7.62 -7.84 -1.26
N TYR A 39 7.40 -6.55 -1.51
CA TYR A 39 7.66 -5.90 -2.80
C TYR A 39 8.13 -4.45 -2.61
N ARG A 40 8.74 -3.90 -3.66
CA ARG A 40 9.09 -2.49 -3.76
C ARG A 40 8.41 -1.89 -4.97
N ILE A 41 7.82 -0.70 -4.81
CA ILE A 41 7.12 0.01 -5.87
C ILE A 41 7.33 1.51 -5.72
N ASP A 42 7.65 2.19 -6.82
CA ASP A 42 7.59 3.63 -6.91
C ASP A 42 6.21 3.99 -7.48
N LYS A 43 5.41 4.76 -6.76
CA LYS A 43 4.06 5.15 -7.18
C LYS A 43 3.67 6.56 -6.75
N ARG A 44 2.59 7.04 -7.34
CA ARG A 44 2.01 8.35 -7.05
C ARG A 44 0.87 8.23 -6.05
N TYR A 45 0.96 8.97 -4.95
CA TYR A 45 -0.18 9.27 -4.08
C TYR A 45 -0.80 10.63 -4.44
N ILE A 46 -2.10 10.74 -4.21
CA ILE A 46 -2.89 11.97 -4.35
C ILE A 46 -3.04 12.55 -2.94
N ALA A 47 -2.51 13.76 -2.71
CA ALA A 47 -2.68 14.46 -1.45
C ALA A 47 -4.09 15.04 -1.31
N ALA A 48 -4.47 15.42 -0.09
CA ALA A 48 -5.78 16.02 0.22
C ALA A 48 -6.15 17.26 -0.64
N ASP A 49 -5.17 17.96 -1.18
CA ASP A 49 -5.35 19.12 -2.05
C ASP A 49 -5.23 18.79 -3.55
N GLY A 50 -5.24 17.50 -3.90
CA GLY A 50 -5.15 16.99 -5.26
C GLY A 50 -3.75 16.92 -5.86
N ARG A 51 -2.71 17.38 -5.14
CA ARG A 51 -1.33 17.30 -5.64
C ARG A 51 -0.83 15.86 -5.68
N ILE A 52 0.00 15.58 -6.68
CA ILE A 52 0.68 14.29 -6.80
C ILE A 52 1.97 14.28 -5.97
N VAL A 53 2.14 13.23 -5.19
CA VAL A 53 3.33 12.96 -4.37
C VAL A 53 3.93 11.62 -4.78
N TRP A 54 5.18 11.63 -5.22
CA TRP A 54 5.92 10.41 -5.51
C TRP A 54 6.41 9.75 -4.23
N CYS A 55 6.22 8.44 -4.12
CA CYS A 55 6.69 7.65 -3.01
C CYS A 55 7.35 6.36 -3.51
N ALA A 56 8.52 6.05 -2.95
CA ALA A 56 9.19 4.77 -3.11
C ALA A 56 8.84 3.91 -1.90
N LEU A 57 7.93 2.95 -2.07
CA LEU A 57 7.44 2.09 -0.99
C LEU A 57 8.14 0.76 -0.98
N THR A 58 8.50 0.28 0.21
CA THR A 58 8.76 -1.15 0.44
C THR A 58 7.66 -1.71 1.34
N VAL A 59 6.90 -2.69 0.82
CA VAL A 59 5.77 -3.31 1.53
C VAL A 59 6.15 -4.72 1.95
N VAL A 60 5.91 -5.06 3.21
CA VAL A 60 6.16 -6.40 3.78
C VAL A 60 4.90 -6.91 4.45
N VAL A 61 4.55 -8.18 4.19
CA VAL A 61 3.45 -8.82 4.91
C VAL A 61 3.96 -9.51 6.16
N VAL A 62 3.36 -9.20 7.30
CA VAL A 62 3.72 -9.80 8.59
C VAL A 62 2.76 -10.95 8.87
N HIS A 63 3.29 -12.18 8.94
CA HIS A 63 2.52 -13.38 9.29
C HIS A 63 2.50 -13.60 10.80
N ALA A 64 1.35 -14.01 11.33
CA ALA A 64 1.26 -14.54 12.69
C ALA A 64 1.85 -15.97 12.74
N PRO A 65 2.17 -16.52 13.93
CA PRO A 65 2.70 -17.89 14.08
C PRO A 65 1.83 -19.05 13.52
N ARG A 66 0.63 -18.74 13.01
CA ARG A 66 -0.31 -19.68 12.36
C ARG A 66 -0.50 -19.38 10.86
N ASP A 67 0.49 -18.75 10.22
CA ASP A 67 0.58 -18.49 8.77
C ASP A 67 -0.56 -17.69 8.15
N ARG A 68 -1.29 -16.91 8.96
CA ARG A 68 -2.25 -15.92 8.46
C ARG A 68 -1.61 -14.53 8.40
N PRO A 69 -1.79 -13.77 7.31
CA PRO A 69 -1.32 -12.38 7.24
C PRO A 69 -2.03 -11.55 8.31
N ARG A 70 -1.25 -10.83 9.12
CA ARG A 70 -1.75 -9.99 10.23
C ARG A 70 -1.87 -8.53 9.81
N CYS A 71 -0.85 -8.03 9.13
CA CYS A 71 -0.81 -6.66 8.64
C CYS A 71 0.25 -6.52 7.54
N PHE A 72 0.15 -5.41 6.80
CA PHE A 72 1.21 -4.92 5.95
C PHE A 72 1.92 -3.77 6.64
N VAL A 73 3.24 -3.74 6.52
CA VAL A 73 4.06 -2.60 6.94
C VAL A 73 4.69 -2.02 5.69
N SER A 74 4.60 -0.70 5.54
CA SER A 74 5.19 0.05 4.43
C SER A 74 6.09 1.16 4.97
N GLN A 75 7.23 1.38 4.30
CA GLN A 75 8.20 2.44 4.57
C GLN A 75 8.64 3.09 3.27
#